data_AF-A0A936W1N7-F1
#
_entry.id   AF-A0A936W1N7-F1
#
_cell.length_a   1.000
_cell.length_b   1.000
_cell.length_c   1.000
_cell.angle_alpha   90.00
_cell.angle_beta   90.00
_cell.angle_gamma   90.00
#
_symmetry.space_group_name_H-M   'P 1'
#
loop_
_entity.id
_entity.type
_entity.pdbx_description
1 polymer ?
#
loop_
_entity_poly.entity_id
_entity_poly.type
_entity_poly.pdbx_seq_one_letter_code
_entity_poly.pdbx_strand_id
1 'polypeptide(L)'
;MFRILYLFVILLLLDTPTLTAQKTFGVIEYAPADASFVLKTVNDSLLYTLQRMGGVQHFVYNLEDPELKFLPLKSSMPEEHTADYVLYYTFTLYENYRPELNIKTDGTTSTASFNLSTRAETRCKFVDLVTNTVLLSRISPIQDAIPTTNNNLGMGEADGVFIVDNYKQFFSADPSYLKANNQREYQAGLTKAHDAYRKKFNHFFSLKSKSVVNSIIEAEMYFLFRDPIPVTAATIENEKAKDVTITLPYPVMLPANVYMKVAALDTFNGYVIPDLFGDYYVKKNMNGTLLLDAGLASKAKQAGEAHLAGKKLYASFSTKNLSKKLADDTEQIKLGINSGSVSIQGFEVGMVGLKGISVVDLSFTKTINRFREHYKQEVFIDDDFAAKSIGARYLIQGDDKAVNLLEVETGTLIGSYNTDEGLKGFMDEAMGLFNKEIEVVNITKEKNGKAQKIRLYSPFGFQGDYYFKIYELVPENVGGKTKIRSVEIAECSDYGVYQSVSEFNVSKGEDLLYDAIQRGATLRFRNRTFSFLGQQYK
;
A
#
# COMPACT_ATOMS: atom_id res chain seq x y z
N MET A 1 24.13 -53.93 27.31
CA MET A 1 22.72 -54.33 27.57
C MET A 1 22.08 -53.19 28.37
N PHE A 2 21.90 -52.03 27.72
CA PHE A 2 20.69 -51.56 27.02
C PHE A 2 19.50 -51.24 27.95
N ARG A 3 19.15 -49.95 27.95
CA ARG A 3 17.88 -49.30 28.35
C ARG A 3 17.82 -48.60 29.72
N ILE A 4 18.69 -47.61 29.92
CA ILE A 4 18.31 -46.31 30.51
C ILE A 4 18.00 -45.38 29.33
N LEU A 5 16.87 -45.58 28.64
CA LEU A 5 16.49 -44.70 27.52
C LEU A 5 15.05 -44.92 27.05
N TYR A 6 14.02 -44.84 27.91
CA TYR A 6 12.65 -44.84 27.38
C TYR A 6 11.60 -44.04 28.18
N LEU A 7 11.98 -43.33 29.25
CA LEU A 7 11.04 -42.45 29.96
C LEU A 7 11.44 -40.96 29.99
N PHE A 8 12.43 -40.57 29.18
CA PHE A 8 12.75 -39.16 28.90
C PHE A 8 12.15 -38.66 27.57
N VAL A 9 11.38 -39.51 26.87
CA VAL A 9 10.81 -39.21 25.53
C VAL A 9 9.36 -38.72 25.59
N ILE A 10 8.68 -38.83 26.73
CA ILE A 10 7.28 -38.37 26.86
C ILE A 10 7.16 -36.93 27.43
N LEU A 11 8.26 -36.36 27.95
CA LEU A 11 8.30 -34.98 28.47
C LEU A 11 8.95 -33.97 27.50
N LEU A 12 9.31 -34.38 26.28
CA LEU A 12 9.94 -33.54 25.23
C LEU A 12 9.08 -33.39 23.96
N LEU A 13 7.78 -33.75 24.02
CA LEU A 13 6.82 -33.54 22.91
C LEU A 13 5.66 -32.59 23.27
N LEU A 14 5.81 -31.86 24.38
CA LEU A 14 5.04 -30.66 24.66
C LEU A 14 5.96 -29.44 24.53
N ASP A 15 6.64 -29.34 23.39
CA ASP A 15 6.84 -28.01 22.79
C ASP A 15 5.43 -27.51 22.46
N THR A 16 4.77 -26.94 23.47
CA THR A 16 3.81 -25.90 23.19
C THR A 16 4.61 -24.84 22.46
N PRO A 17 4.32 -24.53 21.19
CA PRO A 17 4.80 -23.27 20.67
C PRO A 17 4.19 -22.25 21.61
N THR A 18 5.03 -21.61 22.42
CA THR A 18 4.73 -20.29 22.95
C THR A 18 4.62 -19.42 21.71
N LEU A 19 3.45 -19.48 21.08
CA LEU A 19 2.88 -18.41 20.29
C LEU A 19 2.75 -17.25 21.27
N THR A 20 3.86 -16.57 21.56
CA THR A 20 3.83 -15.13 21.77
C THR A 20 3.36 -14.53 20.45
N ALA A 21 2.06 -14.68 20.19
CA ALA A 21 1.38 -13.95 19.15
C ALA A 21 1.48 -12.48 19.57
N GLN A 22 2.29 -11.70 18.86
CA GLN A 22 2.18 -10.25 18.93
C GLN A 22 0.73 -9.91 18.55
N LYS A 23 0.00 -9.32 19.49
CA LYS A 23 -1.44 -9.13 19.41
C LYS A 23 -1.70 -7.89 18.56
N THR A 24 -2.10 -8.10 17.31
CA THR A 24 -2.45 -6.98 16.43
C THR A 24 -3.95 -6.82 16.32
N PHE A 25 -4.40 -5.57 16.19
CA PHE A 25 -5.80 -5.20 16.09
C PHE A 25 -6.12 -4.45 14.79
N GLY A 26 -7.25 -4.80 14.19
CA GLY A 26 -7.86 -4.08 13.08
C GLY A 26 -9.12 -3.34 13.50
N VAL A 27 -9.27 -2.11 13.03
CA VAL A 27 -10.44 -1.26 13.19
C VAL A 27 -11.05 -1.04 11.82
N ILE A 28 -12.28 -1.50 11.69
CA ILE A 28 -13.05 -1.30 10.47
C ILE A 28 -13.98 -0.13 10.73
N GLU A 29 -13.88 0.89 9.89
CA GLU A 29 -14.89 1.92 9.82
C GLU A 29 -16.16 1.35 9.18
N TYR A 30 -17.28 1.45 9.89
CA TYR A 30 -18.56 0.90 9.48
C TYR A 30 -19.52 2.01 9.07
N ALA A 31 -20.11 1.84 7.90
CA ALA A 31 -21.17 2.70 7.40
C ALA A 31 -22.52 2.48 8.11
N PRO A 32 -23.38 3.50 8.24
CA PRO A 32 -24.57 3.46 9.08
C PRO A 32 -25.65 2.44 8.71
N ALA A 33 -26.63 2.26 9.60
CA ALA A 33 -27.69 1.25 9.49
C ALA A 33 -28.67 1.48 8.32
N ASP A 34 -28.77 2.71 7.81
CA ASP A 34 -29.56 3.11 6.64
C ASP A 34 -28.75 3.07 5.32
N ALA A 35 -27.54 2.53 5.37
CA ALA A 35 -26.67 2.31 4.22
C ALA A 35 -27.38 1.57 3.06
N SER A 36 -26.91 1.85 1.84
CA SER A 36 -27.40 1.18 0.64
C SER A 36 -27.20 -0.35 0.70
N PHE A 37 -27.95 -1.08 -0.12
CA PHE A 37 -27.82 -2.54 -0.24
C PHE A 37 -26.37 -3.00 -0.48
N VAL A 38 -25.63 -2.24 -1.29
CA VAL A 38 -24.25 -2.56 -1.67
C VAL A 38 -23.31 -2.40 -0.48
N LEU A 39 -23.45 -1.30 0.25
CA LEU A 39 -22.65 -0.99 1.42
C LEU A 39 -22.91 -2.00 2.54
N LYS A 40 -24.18 -2.39 2.75
CA LYS A 40 -24.54 -3.51 3.62
C LYS A 40 -23.88 -4.82 3.18
N THR A 41 -23.88 -5.13 1.88
CA THR A 41 -23.26 -6.35 1.34
C THR A 41 -21.74 -6.36 1.54
N VAL A 42 -21.06 -5.21 1.37
CA VAL A 42 -19.62 -5.06 1.67
C VAL A 42 -19.38 -5.32 3.15
N ASN A 43 -20.11 -4.64 4.02
CA ASN A 43 -20.00 -4.75 5.47
C ASN A 43 -20.18 -6.20 5.94
N ASP A 44 -21.27 -6.86 5.55
CA ASP A 44 -21.56 -8.24 5.94
C ASP A 44 -20.48 -9.21 5.45
N SER A 45 -20.01 -9.03 4.21
CA SER A 45 -18.96 -9.86 3.62
C SER A 45 -17.60 -9.64 4.27
N LEU A 46 -17.26 -8.39 4.62
CA LEU A 46 -16.03 -8.05 5.32
C LEU A 46 -16.02 -8.68 6.71
N LEU A 47 -17.06 -8.44 7.50
CA LEU A 47 -17.22 -9.02 8.84
C LEU A 47 -17.10 -10.55 8.80
N TYR A 48 -17.80 -11.19 7.87
CA TYR A 48 -17.72 -12.64 7.68
C TYR A 48 -16.30 -13.12 7.37
N THR A 49 -15.55 -12.38 6.53
CA THR A 49 -14.21 -12.78 6.10
C THR A 49 -13.18 -12.59 7.21
N LEU A 50 -13.23 -11.47 7.93
CA LEU A 50 -12.31 -11.16 9.03
C LEU A 50 -12.47 -12.13 10.21
N GLN A 51 -13.71 -12.53 10.51
CA GLN A 51 -13.99 -13.58 11.49
C GLN A 51 -13.34 -14.92 11.14
N ARG A 52 -13.02 -15.17 9.86
CA ARG A 52 -12.42 -16.42 9.37
C ARG A 52 -10.91 -16.38 9.19
N MET A 53 -10.30 -15.20 9.11
CA MET A 53 -8.84 -15.08 8.94
C MET A 53 -8.06 -15.60 10.16
N GLY A 54 -8.57 -15.36 11.37
CA GLY A 54 -7.87 -15.71 12.61
C GLY A 54 -6.59 -14.88 12.80
N GLY A 55 -5.96 -14.98 13.98
CA GLY A 55 -4.67 -14.33 14.27
C GLY A 55 -4.69 -12.80 14.51
N VAL A 56 -5.78 -12.10 14.19
CA VAL A 56 -5.97 -10.65 14.42
C VAL A 56 -7.30 -10.40 15.11
N GLN A 57 -7.29 -9.63 16.19
CA GLN A 57 -8.52 -9.20 16.87
C GLN A 57 -9.09 -7.95 16.19
N HIS A 58 -10.41 -7.85 16.04
CA HIS A 58 -11.02 -6.74 15.28
C HIS A 58 -12.01 -5.96 16.14
N PHE A 59 -12.04 -4.64 15.94
CA PHE A 59 -13.07 -3.74 16.43
C PHE A 59 -13.79 -3.09 15.25
N VAL A 60 -15.06 -2.77 15.46
CA VAL A 60 -15.85 -1.94 14.55
C VAL A 60 -16.02 -0.57 15.17
N TYR A 61 -15.69 0.45 14.38
CA TYR A 61 -15.90 1.84 14.75
C TYR A 61 -16.92 2.45 13.78
N ASN A 62 -18.01 2.99 14.31
CA ASN A 62 -19.03 3.68 13.51
C ASN A 62 -18.73 5.18 13.51
N LEU A 63 -18.65 5.84 12.35
CA LEU A 63 -18.38 7.28 12.29
C LEU A 63 -19.56 8.16 12.72
N GLU A 64 -20.79 7.70 12.49
CA GLU A 64 -21.99 8.51 12.75
C GLU A 64 -22.43 8.45 14.21
N ASP A 65 -22.18 7.31 14.85
CA ASP A 65 -22.35 7.11 16.28
C ASP A 65 -21.05 6.49 16.82
N PRO A 66 -20.11 7.32 17.31
CA PRO A 66 -18.72 6.95 17.54
C PRO A 66 -18.52 6.09 18.79
N GLU A 67 -19.17 4.93 18.77
CA GLU A 67 -19.00 3.81 19.67
C GLU A 67 -18.06 2.77 19.05
N LEU A 68 -17.07 2.36 19.83
CA LEU A 68 -16.21 1.23 19.48
C LEU A 68 -16.88 -0.06 19.94
N LYS A 69 -17.15 -0.98 19.01
CA LYS A 69 -17.76 -2.28 19.29
C LYS A 69 -16.77 -3.40 18.99
N PHE A 70 -16.46 -4.21 20.00
CA PHE A 70 -15.62 -5.38 19.81
C PHE A 70 -16.33 -6.41 18.93
N LEU A 71 -15.61 -6.98 17.96
CA LEU A 71 -16.09 -8.12 17.20
C LEU A 71 -15.50 -9.40 17.81
N PRO A 72 -16.25 -10.13 18.65
CA PRO A 72 -15.76 -11.38 19.19
C PRO A 72 -15.52 -12.38 18.05
N LEU A 73 -14.26 -12.80 17.86
CA LEU A 73 -13.92 -13.97 17.07
C LEU A 73 -14.47 -15.19 17.84
N LYS A 74 -15.34 -15.98 17.20
CA LYS A 74 -15.92 -17.25 17.70
C LYS A 74 -15.53 -17.62 19.14
N SER A 75 -16.41 -17.31 20.09
CA SER A 75 -16.69 -17.95 21.40
C SER A 75 -15.57 -18.55 22.29
N SER A 76 -14.28 -18.47 21.97
CA SER A 76 -13.21 -19.16 22.72
C SER A 76 -12.02 -18.29 23.09
N MET A 77 -12.06 -16.98 22.85
CA MET A 77 -11.08 -16.01 23.35
C MET A 77 -11.76 -15.22 24.48
N PRO A 78 -11.54 -15.57 25.76
CA PRO A 78 -12.37 -15.08 26.87
C PRO A 78 -12.05 -13.67 27.34
N GLU A 79 -10.98 -13.04 26.84
CA GLU A 79 -10.48 -11.78 27.39
C GLU A 79 -10.16 -10.75 26.31
N GLU A 80 -10.63 -9.51 26.54
CA GLU A 80 -10.11 -8.32 25.87
C GLU A 80 -8.61 -8.21 26.18
N HIS A 81 -7.77 -8.13 25.15
CA HIS A 81 -6.32 -8.09 25.31
C HIS A 81 -5.74 -6.76 24.84
N THR A 82 -4.57 -6.39 25.36
CA THR A 82 -3.81 -5.20 24.97
C THR A 82 -3.30 -5.28 23.52
N ALA A 83 -3.34 -4.13 22.83
CA ALA A 83 -2.95 -3.93 21.45
C ALA A 83 -1.65 -3.16 21.34
N ASP A 84 -0.66 -3.71 20.62
CA ASP A 84 0.55 -2.97 20.28
C ASP A 84 0.31 -2.04 19.07
N TYR A 85 -0.70 -2.35 18.27
CA TYR A 85 -0.98 -1.65 17.02
C TYR A 85 -2.47 -1.57 16.68
N VAL A 86 -2.82 -0.57 15.87
CA VAL A 86 -4.16 -0.36 15.31
C VAL A 86 -4.10 -0.21 13.79
N LEU A 87 -5.02 -0.89 13.10
CA LEU A 87 -5.13 -0.87 11.64
C LEU A 87 -6.49 -0.33 11.23
N TYR A 88 -6.55 0.92 10.80
CA TYR A 88 -7.77 1.58 10.33
C TYR A 88 -8.05 1.25 8.88
N TYR A 89 -9.27 0.84 8.60
CA TYR A 89 -9.81 0.71 7.25
C TYR A 89 -11.00 1.62 7.07
N THR A 90 -10.94 2.45 6.04
CA THR A 90 -12.08 3.24 5.60
C THR A 90 -12.29 2.96 4.12
N PHE A 91 -13.52 3.07 3.66
CA PHE A 91 -13.81 2.91 2.25
C PHE A 91 -14.96 3.80 1.84
N THR A 92 -14.84 4.38 0.65
CA THR A 92 -15.88 5.19 0.05
C THR A 92 -16.37 4.49 -1.21
N LEU A 93 -17.66 4.13 -1.23
CA LEU A 93 -18.32 3.61 -2.41
C LEU A 93 -18.96 4.77 -3.17
N TYR A 94 -18.49 5.02 -4.39
CA TYR A 94 -19.12 5.90 -5.35
C TYR A 94 -19.94 5.03 -6.30
N GLU A 95 -21.22 4.87 -5.96
CA GLU A 95 -22.14 4.00 -6.68
C GLU A 95 -23.29 4.76 -7.34
N ASN A 96 -23.75 4.23 -8.46
CA ASN A 96 -24.98 4.67 -9.09
C ASN A 96 -26.03 3.55 -9.02
N TYR A 97 -26.72 3.42 -7.87
CA TYR A 97 -27.73 2.37 -7.65
C TYR A 97 -29.02 2.57 -8.46
N ARG A 98 -29.30 3.81 -8.88
CA ARG A 98 -30.41 4.16 -9.76
C ARG A 98 -29.87 4.78 -11.06
N PRO A 99 -29.21 3.96 -11.90
CA PRO A 99 -28.61 4.45 -13.13
C PRO A 99 -29.65 5.05 -14.06
N GLU A 100 -29.32 6.15 -14.74
CA GLU A 100 -30.21 6.66 -15.77
C GLU A 100 -30.28 5.70 -16.96
N LEU A 101 -31.45 5.67 -17.62
CA LEU A 101 -31.60 4.98 -18.88
C LEU A 101 -30.93 5.79 -20.00
N ASN A 102 -29.89 5.23 -20.59
CA ASN A 102 -29.21 5.80 -21.75
C ASN A 102 -29.82 5.24 -23.03
N ILE A 103 -30.11 6.10 -24.01
CA ILE A 103 -30.61 5.68 -25.32
C ILE A 103 -29.59 6.08 -26.36
N LYS A 104 -29.11 5.11 -27.14
CA LYS A 104 -28.26 5.33 -28.31
C LYS A 104 -29.03 4.91 -29.56
N THR A 105 -29.06 5.77 -30.57
CA THR A 105 -29.70 5.51 -31.86
C THR A 105 -28.65 5.48 -32.95
N ASP A 106 -28.61 4.41 -33.75
CA ASP A 106 -27.69 4.24 -34.89
C ASP A 106 -28.35 4.55 -36.24
N GLY A 107 -29.44 5.32 -36.20
CA GLY A 107 -30.25 5.72 -37.36
C GLY A 107 -31.51 4.88 -37.53
N THR A 108 -31.45 3.56 -37.31
CA THR A 108 -32.60 2.66 -37.46
C THR A 108 -32.95 1.89 -36.19
N THR A 109 -31.98 1.64 -35.32
CA THR A 109 -32.15 0.90 -34.07
C THR A 109 -31.85 1.80 -32.89
N SER A 110 -32.69 1.74 -31.86
CA SER A 110 -32.45 2.43 -30.59
C SER A 110 -32.19 1.40 -29.49
N THR A 111 -31.00 1.46 -28.93
CA THR A 111 -30.58 0.61 -27.81
C THR A 111 -30.71 1.41 -26.53
N ALA A 112 -31.49 0.89 -25.58
CA ALA A 112 -31.60 1.44 -24.25
C ALA A 112 -30.72 0.65 -23.29
N SER A 113 -29.94 1.30 -22.43
CA SER A 113 -29.10 0.63 -21.44
C SER A 113 -29.00 1.38 -20.12
N PHE A 114 -28.85 0.64 -19.04
CA PHE A 114 -28.41 1.18 -17.76
C PHE A 114 -26.90 1.04 -17.64
N ASN A 115 -26.23 2.12 -17.21
CA ASN A 115 -24.79 2.11 -16.96
C ASN A 115 -24.56 2.20 -15.45
N LEU A 116 -24.13 1.11 -14.84
CA LEU A 116 -23.76 1.05 -13.44
C LEU A 116 -22.27 1.31 -13.32
N SER A 117 -21.91 2.19 -12.39
CA SER A 117 -20.55 2.38 -11.95
C SER A 117 -20.45 2.03 -10.47
N THR A 118 -19.37 1.32 -10.13
CA THR A 118 -18.94 1.10 -8.74
C THR A 118 -17.49 1.46 -8.66
N ARG A 119 -17.21 2.71 -8.29
CA ARG A 119 -15.85 3.06 -7.89
C ARG A 119 -15.81 2.91 -6.39
N ALA A 120 -14.83 2.18 -5.89
CA ALA A 120 -14.55 2.16 -4.47
C ALA A 120 -13.16 2.73 -4.26
N GLU A 121 -13.00 3.52 -3.22
CA GLU A 121 -11.69 3.87 -2.73
C GLU A 121 -11.52 3.23 -1.36
N THR A 122 -10.56 2.33 -1.21
CA THR A 122 -10.19 1.76 0.08
C THR A 122 -8.99 2.51 0.61
N ARG A 123 -9.05 2.92 1.87
CA ARG A 123 -7.97 3.61 2.57
C ARG A 123 -7.62 2.77 3.78
N CYS A 124 -6.32 2.59 3.99
CA CYS A 124 -5.79 1.79 5.08
C CYS A 124 -4.68 2.59 5.76
N LYS A 125 -4.73 2.63 7.09
CA LYS A 125 -3.70 3.26 7.92
C LYS A 125 -3.36 2.37 9.11
N PHE A 126 -2.09 2.07 9.27
CA PHE A 126 -1.60 1.24 10.36
C PHE A 126 -0.70 2.04 11.29
N VAL A 127 -1.00 2.03 12.58
CA VAL A 127 -0.36 2.86 13.59
C VAL A 127 0.10 2.01 14.77
N ASP A 128 1.35 2.23 15.19
CA ASP A 128 1.87 1.75 16.46
C ASP A 128 1.26 2.55 17.61
N LEU A 129 0.57 1.89 18.54
CA LEU A 129 -0.15 2.56 19.62
C LEU A 129 0.78 3.08 20.72
N VAL A 130 2.00 2.58 20.81
CA VAL A 130 3.02 3.03 21.78
C VAL A 130 3.70 4.29 21.25
N THR A 131 4.16 4.27 20.00
CA THR A 131 4.96 5.37 19.42
C THR A 131 4.13 6.37 18.62
N ASN A 132 2.87 6.04 18.31
CA ASN A 132 2.00 6.77 17.40
C ASN A 132 2.54 6.88 15.96
N THR A 133 3.48 6.01 15.61
CA THR A 133 4.13 5.96 14.29
C THR A 133 3.20 5.31 13.28
N VAL A 134 2.98 5.96 12.14
CA VAL A 134 2.29 5.40 10.98
C VAL A 134 3.24 4.46 10.26
N LEU A 135 2.94 3.17 10.38
CA LEU A 135 3.73 2.06 9.88
C LEU A 135 3.27 1.55 8.52
N LEU A 136 2.07 1.95 8.05
CA LEU A 136 1.56 1.77 6.69
C LEU A 136 0.48 2.81 6.43
N SER A 137 0.48 3.40 5.24
CA SER A 137 -0.64 4.20 4.72
C SER A 137 -0.83 3.85 3.25
N ARG A 138 -2.06 3.49 2.86
CA ARG A 138 -2.39 3.03 1.50
C ARG A 138 -3.75 3.60 1.10
N ILE A 139 -3.81 4.16 -0.11
CA ILE A 139 -5.06 4.42 -0.82
C ILE A 139 -5.07 3.47 -2.01
N SER A 140 -6.14 2.72 -2.18
CA SER A 140 -6.34 1.82 -3.31
C SER A 140 -7.64 2.20 -4.02
N PRO A 141 -7.53 2.92 -5.15
CA PRO A 141 -8.68 3.09 -6.01
C PRO A 141 -9.01 1.74 -6.61
N ILE A 142 -10.16 1.19 -6.26
CA ILE A 142 -10.78 0.08 -6.96
C ILE A 142 -11.58 0.72 -8.08
N GLN A 143 -10.87 1.13 -9.12
CA GLN A 143 -11.48 1.50 -10.39
C GLN A 143 -11.92 0.24 -11.10
N ASP A 144 -13.21 0.17 -11.41
CA ASP A 144 -13.85 -0.77 -12.35
C ASP A 144 -13.06 -2.05 -12.56
N ALA A 145 -12.80 -2.81 -11.48
CA ALA A 145 -12.16 -4.11 -11.59
C ALA A 145 -13.16 -4.98 -12.36
N ILE A 146 -13.01 -5.03 -13.68
CA ILE A 146 -13.78 -5.87 -14.59
C ILE A 146 -13.72 -7.24 -13.95
N PRO A 147 -14.87 -7.88 -13.61
CA PRO A 147 -14.84 -9.22 -13.09
C PRO A 147 -14.11 -10.08 -14.12
N THR A 148 -12.85 -10.40 -13.86
CA THR A 148 -12.08 -11.29 -14.71
C THR A 148 -12.77 -12.63 -14.59
N THR A 149 -13.51 -12.97 -15.64
CA THR A 149 -13.90 -14.33 -16.00
C THR A 149 -14.67 -15.10 -14.92
N ASN A 150 -15.90 -14.69 -14.62
CA ASN A 150 -16.91 -15.64 -14.15
C ASN A 150 -18.06 -15.69 -15.15
N ASN A 151 -18.20 -16.85 -15.80
CA ASN A 151 -18.93 -17.16 -17.03
C ASN A 151 -20.47 -16.95 -17.04
N ASN A 152 -21.04 -16.08 -16.20
CA ASN A 152 -22.50 -15.89 -16.09
C ASN A 152 -23.00 -14.48 -16.41
N LEU A 153 -22.10 -13.54 -16.75
CA LEU A 153 -22.47 -12.20 -17.21
C LEU A 153 -22.07 -12.05 -18.68
N GLY A 154 -22.97 -11.53 -19.52
CA GLY A 154 -22.63 -11.23 -20.92
C GLY A 154 -21.51 -10.18 -21.02
N MET A 155 -20.79 -10.13 -22.14
CA MET A 155 -19.61 -9.26 -22.32
C MET A 155 -19.86 -7.76 -22.09
N GLY A 156 -21.11 -7.26 -22.12
CA GLY A 156 -21.45 -5.88 -21.74
C GLY A 156 -21.87 -5.69 -20.27
N GLU A 157 -22.43 -6.73 -19.63
CA GLU A 157 -22.91 -6.66 -18.25
C GLU A 157 -21.74 -6.71 -17.24
N ALA A 158 -20.61 -7.33 -17.63
CA ALA A 158 -19.37 -7.33 -16.84
C ALA A 158 -18.77 -5.91 -16.69
N ASP A 159 -18.98 -5.05 -17.68
CA ASP A 159 -18.54 -3.65 -17.71
C ASP A 159 -19.56 -2.69 -17.09
N GLY A 160 -20.62 -3.22 -16.45
CA GLY A 160 -21.68 -2.43 -15.84
C GLY A 160 -22.72 -1.90 -16.82
N VAL A 161 -22.74 -2.36 -18.08
CA VAL A 161 -23.72 -1.95 -19.09
C VAL A 161 -24.81 -3.01 -19.23
N PHE A 162 -26.03 -2.68 -18.80
CA PHE A 162 -27.19 -3.58 -18.84
C PHE A 162 -28.16 -3.13 -19.93
N ILE A 163 -28.22 -3.90 -21.01
CA ILE A 163 -29.10 -3.64 -22.14
C ILE A 163 -30.57 -3.92 -21.75
N VAL A 164 -31.45 -3.01 -22.16
CA VAL A 164 -32.90 -3.09 -21.95
C VAL A 164 -33.56 -3.52 -23.25
N ASP A 165 -33.67 -4.84 -23.45
CA ASP A 165 -34.10 -5.47 -24.71
C ASP A 165 -35.50 -5.05 -25.18
N ASN A 166 -36.39 -4.66 -24.26
CA ASN A 166 -37.73 -4.18 -24.59
C ASN A 166 -38.15 -2.98 -23.71
N TYR A 167 -37.49 -1.82 -23.87
CA TYR A 167 -37.83 -0.63 -23.06
C TYR A 167 -39.29 -0.17 -23.27
N LYS A 168 -39.90 -0.46 -24.43
CA LYS A 168 -41.29 -0.11 -24.75
C LYS A 168 -42.32 -0.76 -23.82
N GLN A 169 -41.96 -1.81 -23.08
CA GLN A 169 -42.84 -2.38 -22.06
C GLN A 169 -42.95 -1.50 -20.79
N PHE A 170 -41.99 -0.59 -20.59
CA PHE A 170 -41.94 0.30 -19.42
C PHE A 170 -42.38 1.72 -19.76
N PHE A 171 -42.22 2.15 -21.02
CA PHE A 171 -42.50 3.51 -21.48
C PHE A 171 -43.53 3.50 -22.61
N SER A 172 -44.50 4.40 -22.55
CA SER A 172 -45.57 4.57 -23.56
C SER A 172 -45.09 5.21 -24.87
N ALA A 173 -43.96 5.90 -24.83
CA ALA A 173 -43.31 6.58 -25.95
C ALA A 173 -41.79 6.54 -25.78
N ASP A 174 -41.05 7.17 -26.70
CA ASP A 174 -39.59 7.30 -26.60
C ASP A 174 -39.21 7.95 -25.25
N PRO A 175 -38.39 7.28 -24.42
CA PRO A 175 -38.02 7.81 -23.11
C PRO A 175 -37.30 9.16 -23.16
N SER A 176 -36.59 9.48 -24.24
CA SER A 176 -35.95 10.80 -24.43
C SER A 176 -37.01 11.89 -24.62
N TYR A 177 -38.06 11.60 -25.38
CA TYR A 177 -39.21 12.51 -25.55
C TYR A 177 -39.98 12.68 -24.24
N LEU A 178 -40.25 11.58 -23.51
CA LEU A 178 -40.93 11.63 -22.22
C LEU A 178 -40.09 12.38 -21.17
N LYS A 179 -38.76 12.22 -21.16
CA LYS A 179 -37.86 12.96 -20.25
C LYS A 179 -37.97 14.47 -20.46
N ALA A 180 -38.11 14.91 -21.71
CA ALA A 180 -38.22 16.33 -22.06
C ALA A 180 -39.63 16.92 -21.90
N ASN A 181 -40.69 16.15 -22.20
CA ASN A 181 -42.05 16.69 -22.35
C ASN A 181 -43.06 16.15 -21.31
N ASN A 182 -42.80 15.01 -20.66
CA ASN A 182 -43.66 14.42 -19.65
C ASN A 182 -42.86 13.69 -18.55
N GLN A 183 -42.17 14.48 -17.72
CA GLN A 183 -41.25 13.98 -16.70
C GLN A 183 -41.90 13.00 -15.72
N ARG A 184 -43.17 13.19 -15.36
CA ARG A 184 -43.89 12.31 -14.41
C ARG A 184 -44.05 10.90 -14.98
N GLU A 185 -44.43 10.79 -16.25
CA GLU A 185 -44.59 9.51 -16.93
C GLU A 185 -43.23 8.84 -17.17
N TYR A 186 -42.21 9.62 -17.54
CA TYR A 186 -40.83 9.14 -17.63
C TYR A 186 -40.35 8.52 -16.31
N GLN A 187 -40.55 9.20 -15.18
CA GLN A 187 -40.13 8.69 -13.86
C GLN A 187 -40.90 7.42 -13.46
N ALA A 188 -42.18 7.31 -13.79
CA ALA A 188 -42.96 6.11 -13.56
C ALA A 188 -42.46 4.92 -14.39
N GLY A 189 -42.15 5.14 -15.68
CA GLY A 189 -41.56 4.12 -16.55
C GLY A 189 -40.17 3.71 -16.10
N LEU A 190 -39.33 4.68 -15.72
CA LEU A 190 -37.99 4.45 -15.20
C LEU A 190 -38.02 3.60 -13.92
N THR A 191 -38.96 3.89 -13.00
CA THR A 191 -39.15 3.09 -11.77
C THR A 191 -39.49 1.64 -12.09
N LYS A 192 -40.41 1.39 -13.02
CA LYS A 192 -40.76 0.02 -13.46
C LYS A 192 -39.57 -0.71 -14.08
N ALA A 193 -38.80 0.00 -14.91
CA ALA A 193 -37.59 -0.55 -15.52
C ALA A 193 -36.53 -0.90 -14.45
N HIS A 194 -36.31 -0.03 -13.46
CA HIS A 194 -35.43 -0.33 -12.33
C HIS A 194 -35.87 -1.58 -11.57
N ASP A 195 -37.16 -1.71 -11.28
CA ASP A 195 -37.69 -2.85 -10.53
C ASP A 195 -37.52 -4.17 -11.30
N ALA A 196 -37.70 -4.15 -12.61
CA ALA A 196 -37.48 -5.33 -13.47
C ALA A 196 -36.00 -5.78 -13.48
N TYR A 197 -35.06 -4.84 -13.45
CA TYR A 197 -33.62 -5.12 -13.51
C TYR A 197 -32.95 -5.22 -12.14
N ARG A 198 -33.67 -4.94 -11.04
CA ARG A 198 -33.14 -4.88 -9.67
C ARG A 198 -32.30 -6.09 -9.27
N LYS A 199 -32.74 -7.31 -9.63
CA LYS A 199 -31.98 -8.54 -9.32
C LYS A 199 -30.62 -8.58 -10.02
N LYS A 200 -30.55 -8.15 -11.29
CA LYS A 200 -29.29 -8.08 -12.05
C LYS A 200 -28.35 -7.03 -11.46
N PHE A 201 -28.88 -5.85 -11.12
CA PHE A 201 -28.10 -4.80 -10.46
C PHE A 201 -27.54 -5.27 -9.12
N ASN A 202 -28.37 -5.86 -8.26
CA ASN A 202 -27.92 -6.39 -6.96
C ASN A 202 -26.85 -7.48 -7.12
N HIS A 203 -26.97 -8.33 -8.13
CA HIS A 203 -25.95 -9.34 -8.41
C HIS A 203 -24.60 -8.71 -8.82
N PHE A 204 -24.64 -7.74 -9.74
CA PHE A 204 -23.46 -6.97 -10.16
C PHE A 204 -22.77 -6.30 -8.97
N PHE A 205 -23.54 -5.55 -8.17
CA PHE A 205 -23.02 -4.88 -6.98
C PHE A 205 -22.44 -5.87 -5.96
N SER A 206 -23.08 -7.02 -5.73
CA SER A 206 -22.55 -8.06 -4.82
C SER A 206 -21.19 -8.61 -5.28
N LEU A 207 -20.99 -8.81 -6.59
CA LEU A 207 -19.70 -9.23 -7.12
C LEU A 207 -18.62 -8.15 -6.91
N LYS A 208 -18.96 -6.88 -7.11
CA LYS A 208 -18.05 -5.75 -6.88
C LYS A 208 -17.72 -5.58 -5.39
N SER A 209 -18.69 -5.75 -4.50
CA SER A 209 -18.48 -5.75 -3.04
C SER A 209 -17.41 -6.76 -2.62
N LYS A 210 -17.39 -7.96 -3.20
CA LYS A 210 -16.33 -8.97 -2.93
C LYS A 210 -14.93 -8.48 -3.31
N SER A 211 -14.81 -7.73 -4.40
CA SER A 211 -13.53 -7.13 -4.80
C SER A 211 -13.04 -6.10 -3.79
N VAL A 212 -13.95 -5.30 -3.22
CA VAL A 212 -13.63 -4.34 -2.15
C VAL A 212 -13.12 -5.06 -0.92
N VAL A 213 -13.82 -6.11 -0.49
CA VAL A 213 -13.40 -6.95 0.64
C VAL A 213 -12.01 -7.54 0.37
N ASN A 214 -11.77 -8.16 -0.78
CA ASN A 214 -10.47 -8.75 -1.11
C ASN A 214 -9.31 -7.74 -1.03
N SER A 215 -9.54 -6.48 -1.43
CA SER A 215 -8.52 -5.42 -1.32
C SER A 215 -8.19 -5.07 0.13
N ILE A 216 -9.20 -5.02 1.01
CA ILE A 216 -9.01 -4.79 2.46
C ILE A 216 -8.20 -5.95 3.07
N ILE A 217 -8.58 -7.18 2.75
CA ILE A 217 -7.89 -8.40 3.20
C ILE A 217 -6.44 -8.44 2.72
N GLU A 218 -6.18 -8.10 1.46
CA GLU A 218 -4.82 -8.01 0.92
C GLU A 218 -3.98 -7.03 1.76
N ALA A 219 -4.53 -5.86 2.10
CA ALA A 219 -3.85 -4.88 2.94
C ALA A 219 -3.55 -5.41 4.35
N GLU A 220 -4.47 -6.17 4.96
CA GLU A 220 -4.22 -6.85 6.25
C GLU A 220 -3.07 -7.86 6.16
N MET A 221 -2.95 -8.57 5.05
CA MET A 221 -1.87 -9.53 4.83
C MET A 221 -0.50 -8.86 4.72
N TYR A 222 -0.40 -7.73 3.99
CA TYR A 222 0.84 -6.93 3.98
C TYR A 222 1.27 -6.53 5.39
N PHE A 223 0.29 -6.27 6.26
CA PHE A 223 0.54 -5.91 7.65
C PHE A 223 1.04 -7.12 8.47
N LEU A 224 0.36 -8.26 8.40
CA LEU A 224 0.70 -9.46 9.18
C LEU A 224 2.08 -10.03 8.82
N PHE A 225 2.54 -9.77 7.60
CA PHE A 225 3.74 -10.39 7.03
C PHE A 225 4.76 -9.33 6.58
N ARG A 226 5.08 -8.41 7.49
CA ARG A 226 6.09 -7.36 7.31
C ARG A 226 7.47 -7.93 7.06
N ASP A 227 7.90 -8.86 7.89
CA ASP A 227 9.23 -9.42 7.73
C ASP A 227 9.29 -10.40 6.55
N PRO A 228 10.41 -10.42 5.80
CA PRO A 228 10.62 -11.44 4.79
C PRO A 228 10.54 -12.84 5.40
N ILE A 229 9.70 -13.70 4.82
CA ILE A 229 9.47 -15.07 5.29
C ILE A 229 10.48 -15.99 4.60
N PRO A 230 11.29 -16.76 5.33
CA PRO A 230 12.22 -17.70 4.73
C PRO A 230 11.49 -18.75 3.88
N VAL A 231 12.03 -19.03 2.69
CA VAL A 231 11.62 -20.18 1.89
C VAL A 231 12.18 -21.45 2.52
N THR A 232 11.28 -22.37 2.88
CA THR A 232 11.63 -23.60 3.58
C THR A 232 11.94 -24.75 2.62
N ALA A 233 11.36 -24.74 1.42
CA ALA A 233 11.66 -25.70 0.37
C ALA A 233 11.40 -25.09 -1.02
N ALA A 234 12.07 -25.61 -2.06
CA ALA A 234 11.80 -25.26 -3.45
C ALA A 234 11.83 -26.52 -4.33
N THR A 235 10.90 -26.60 -5.28
CA THR A 235 10.88 -27.66 -6.30
C THR A 235 11.59 -27.14 -7.54
N ILE A 236 12.71 -27.77 -7.89
CA ILE A 236 13.53 -27.39 -9.04
C ILE A 236 13.28 -28.33 -10.22
N GLU A 237 12.83 -27.78 -11.34
CA GLU A 237 12.66 -28.51 -12.61
C GLU A 237 13.40 -27.77 -13.73
N ASN A 238 14.32 -28.46 -14.42
CA ASN A 238 15.13 -27.84 -15.49
C ASN A 238 15.80 -26.52 -15.04
N GLU A 239 16.42 -26.53 -13.85
CA GLU A 239 17.06 -25.37 -13.20
C GLU A 239 16.08 -24.26 -12.78
N LYS A 240 14.75 -24.46 -12.90
CA LYS A 240 13.75 -23.46 -12.51
C LYS A 240 13.11 -23.82 -11.18
N ALA A 241 13.10 -22.88 -10.24
CA ALA A 241 12.28 -22.96 -9.04
C ALA A 241 10.82 -22.68 -9.41
N LYS A 242 10.09 -23.72 -9.81
CA LYS A 242 8.68 -23.60 -10.20
C LYS A 242 7.78 -23.32 -9.01
N ASP A 243 7.96 -24.11 -7.96
CA ASP A 243 7.21 -23.95 -6.72
C ASP A 243 8.19 -23.68 -5.57
N VAL A 244 7.78 -22.81 -4.64
CA VAL A 244 8.47 -22.58 -3.36
C VAL A 244 7.49 -22.72 -2.21
N THR A 245 7.97 -23.22 -1.08
CA THR A 245 7.18 -23.41 0.13
C THR A 245 7.62 -22.41 1.20
N ILE A 246 6.64 -21.79 1.86
CA ILE A 246 6.87 -20.96 3.05
C ILE A 246 5.94 -21.39 4.18
N THR A 247 6.36 -21.18 5.41
CA THR A 247 5.50 -21.32 6.59
C THR A 247 5.25 -19.94 7.17
N LEU A 248 3.98 -19.57 7.24
CA LEU A 248 3.56 -18.29 7.79
C LEU A 248 3.78 -18.27 9.31
N PRO A 249 4.17 -17.13 9.87
CA PRO A 249 4.29 -16.96 11.33
C PRO A 249 2.92 -17.05 12.04
N TYR A 250 1.83 -16.85 11.31
CA TYR A 250 0.46 -16.92 11.81
C TYR A 250 -0.35 -17.95 11.02
N PRO A 251 -1.23 -18.74 11.66
CA PRO A 251 -2.02 -19.79 11.01
C PRO A 251 -3.22 -19.21 10.24
N VAL A 252 -2.95 -18.33 9.27
CA VAL A 252 -3.96 -17.61 8.48
C VAL A 252 -4.23 -18.37 7.18
N MET A 253 -5.51 -18.44 6.81
CA MET A 253 -5.91 -18.91 5.48
C MET A 253 -5.85 -17.78 4.46
N LEU A 254 -4.95 -17.92 3.48
CA LEU A 254 -4.81 -16.97 2.38
C LEU A 254 -5.58 -17.47 1.15
N PRO A 255 -6.27 -16.57 0.42
CA PRO A 255 -6.88 -16.91 -0.86
C PRO A 255 -5.84 -17.42 -1.87
N ALA A 256 -6.29 -18.26 -2.81
CA ALA A 256 -5.48 -18.58 -3.99
C ALA A 256 -5.23 -17.33 -4.85
N ASN A 257 -4.14 -17.32 -5.60
CA ASN A 257 -3.71 -16.22 -6.49
C ASN A 257 -3.25 -14.94 -5.81
N VAL A 258 -3.04 -14.94 -4.48
CA VAL A 258 -2.32 -13.82 -3.85
C VAL A 258 -0.86 -13.87 -4.26
N TYR A 259 -0.31 -12.74 -4.69
CA TYR A 259 1.09 -12.65 -5.13
C TYR A 259 2.05 -12.29 -4.00
N MET A 260 3.24 -12.86 -4.06
CA MET A 260 4.37 -12.59 -3.19
C MET A 260 5.64 -12.46 -4.03
N LYS A 261 6.52 -11.53 -3.64
CA LYS A 261 7.84 -11.34 -4.22
C LYS A 261 8.80 -12.37 -3.63
N VAL A 262 9.56 -13.07 -4.47
CA VAL A 262 10.63 -13.98 -4.05
C VAL A 262 11.98 -13.39 -4.41
N ALA A 263 12.92 -13.37 -3.46
CA ALA A 263 14.25 -12.82 -3.62
C ALA A 263 15.29 -13.58 -2.81
N ALA A 264 16.56 -13.47 -3.23
CA ALA A 264 17.69 -13.73 -2.33
C ALA A 264 18.07 -12.42 -1.62
N LEU A 265 18.48 -12.51 -0.36
CA LEU A 265 18.93 -11.35 0.41
C LEU A 265 20.44 -11.47 0.64
N ASP A 266 21.20 -10.60 0.00
CA ASP A 266 22.65 -10.51 0.16
C ASP A 266 23.02 -9.29 1.02
N THR A 267 24.19 -9.33 1.68
CA THR A 267 24.72 -8.20 2.45
C THR A 267 25.95 -7.62 1.75
N PHE A 268 25.99 -6.30 1.58
CA PHE A 268 27.10 -5.60 0.94
C PHE A 268 27.27 -4.18 1.51
N ASN A 269 28.50 -3.80 1.91
CA ASN A 269 28.83 -2.47 2.46
C ASN A 269 27.90 -1.98 3.58
N GLY A 270 27.44 -2.89 4.45
CA GLY A 270 26.48 -2.55 5.51
C GLY A 270 25.05 -2.37 5.01
N TYR A 271 24.70 -2.89 3.83
CA TYR A 271 23.34 -2.88 3.27
C TYR A 271 22.86 -4.31 2.97
N VAL A 272 21.58 -4.58 3.20
CA VAL A 272 20.84 -5.74 2.69
C VAL A 272 20.31 -5.38 1.31
N ILE A 273 20.79 -6.12 0.31
CA ILE A 273 20.47 -5.93 -1.10
C ILE A 273 19.66 -7.13 -1.59
N PRO A 274 18.41 -6.92 -2.04
CA PRO A 274 17.60 -8.00 -2.58
C PRO A 274 17.92 -8.26 -4.05
N ASP A 275 18.15 -9.52 -4.40
CA ASP A 275 18.14 -10.01 -5.78
C ASP A 275 16.76 -10.57 -6.10
N LEU A 276 15.94 -9.75 -6.77
CA LEU A 276 14.52 -10.04 -7.00
C LEU A 276 14.33 -11.01 -8.17
N PHE A 277 13.73 -12.16 -7.87
CA PHE A 277 13.38 -13.19 -8.86
C PHE A 277 11.95 -13.07 -9.39
N GLY A 278 11.13 -12.16 -8.86
CA GLY A 278 9.81 -11.83 -9.39
C GLY A 278 8.65 -12.36 -8.56
N ASP A 279 7.47 -12.43 -9.19
CA ASP A 279 6.19 -12.72 -8.54
C ASP A 279 5.86 -14.22 -8.54
N TYR A 280 5.52 -14.73 -7.36
CA TYR A 280 4.97 -16.07 -7.12
C TYR A 280 3.57 -15.93 -6.54
N TYR A 281 2.65 -16.84 -6.84
CA TYR A 281 1.27 -16.76 -6.37
C TYR A 281 0.90 -17.95 -5.48
N VAL A 282 0.01 -17.73 -4.51
CA VAL A 282 -0.51 -18.77 -3.63
C VAL A 282 -1.30 -19.79 -4.46
N LYS A 283 -0.74 -20.99 -4.62
CA LYS A 283 -1.37 -22.14 -5.28
C LYS A 283 -2.17 -22.97 -4.30
N LYS A 284 -1.65 -23.16 -3.08
CA LYS A 284 -2.30 -23.93 -2.02
C LYS A 284 -1.91 -23.42 -0.64
N ASN A 285 -2.86 -23.43 0.30
CA ASN A 285 -2.63 -23.21 1.72
C ASN A 285 -2.95 -24.50 2.49
N MET A 286 -2.03 -24.93 3.35
CA MET A 286 -2.13 -26.12 4.20
C MET A 286 -1.73 -25.72 5.63
N ASN A 287 -2.71 -25.28 6.42
CA ASN A 287 -2.55 -24.91 7.84
C ASN A 287 -1.39 -23.92 8.09
N GLY A 288 -1.36 -22.81 7.38
CA GLY A 288 -0.32 -21.79 7.52
C GLY A 288 0.96 -22.07 6.71
N THR A 289 1.10 -23.26 6.12
CA THR A 289 2.12 -23.52 5.10
C THR A 289 1.56 -23.21 3.71
N LEU A 290 2.25 -22.38 2.95
CA LEU A 290 1.86 -22.02 1.58
C LEU A 290 2.77 -22.70 0.57
N LEU A 291 2.15 -23.20 -0.50
CA LEU A 291 2.83 -23.54 -1.74
C LEU A 291 2.61 -22.37 -2.71
N LEU A 292 3.70 -21.73 -3.11
CA LEU A 292 3.71 -20.62 -4.06
C LEU A 292 4.25 -21.11 -5.41
N ASP A 293 3.56 -20.79 -6.49
CA ASP A 293 3.96 -21.16 -7.86
C ASP A 293 4.43 -19.93 -8.63
N ALA A 294 5.36 -20.12 -9.54
CA ALA A 294 5.99 -19.09 -10.34
C ALA A 294 4.97 -18.40 -11.25
N GLY A 295 4.80 -17.09 -11.08
CA GLY A 295 3.94 -16.28 -11.97
C GLY A 295 4.56 -16.07 -13.36
N LEU A 296 3.74 -15.55 -14.28
CA LEU A 296 4.16 -15.31 -15.68
C LEU A 296 5.37 -14.36 -15.81
N ALA A 297 5.51 -13.40 -14.89
CA ALA A 297 6.61 -12.44 -14.86
C ALA A 297 7.80 -12.87 -13.99
N SER A 298 7.83 -14.12 -13.53
CA SER A 298 8.91 -14.62 -12.67
C SER A 298 10.17 -14.99 -13.46
N LYS A 299 11.33 -14.79 -12.82
CA LYS A 299 12.64 -15.27 -13.24
C LYS A 299 12.95 -16.60 -12.54
N ALA A 300 12.03 -17.57 -12.66
CA ALA A 300 12.11 -18.85 -11.96
C ALA A 300 13.44 -19.60 -12.17
N LYS A 301 14.08 -19.44 -13.34
CA LYS A 301 15.41 -20.00 -13.61
C LYS A 301 16.47 -19.42 -12.66
N GLN A 302 16.52 -18.10 -12.51
CA GLN A 302 17.49 -17.43 -11.63
C GLN A 302 17.26 -17.79 -10.16
N ALA A 303 16.00 -17.89 -9.74
CA ALA A 303 15.65 -18.40 -8.41
C ALA A 303 16.15 -19.83 -8.19
N GLY A 304 15.98 -20.71 -9.19
CA GLY A 304 16.45 -22.09 -9.12
C GLY A 304 17.97 -22.20 -9.08
N GLU A 305 18.68 -21.45 -9.91
CA GLU A 305 20.15 -21.35 -9.90
C GLU A 305 20.66 -20.82 -8.54
N ALA A 306 20.05 -19.77 -7.99
CA ALA A 306 20.40 -19.23 -6.68
C ALA A 306 20.17 -20.25 -5.56
N HIS A 307 19.05 -20.97 -5.59
CA HIS A 307 18.75 -22.02 -4.62
C HIS A 307 19.76 -23.18 -4.70
N LEU A 308 20.07 -23.66 -5.91
CA LEU A 308 21.05 -24.72 -6.14
C LEU A 308 22.47 -24.29 -5.72
N ALA A 309 22.79 -23.00 -5.81
CA ALA A 309 24.03 -22.42 -5.30
C ALA A 309 24.05 -22.23 -3.76
N GLY A 310 23.00 -22.64 -3.05
CA GLY A 310 22.91 -22.56 -1.59
C GLY A 310 22.54 -21.18 -1.05
N LYS A 311 22.08 -20.25 -1.89
CA LYS A 311 21.58 -18.95 -1.40
C LYS A 311 20.25 -19.14 -0.67
N LYS A 312 20.08 -18.42 0.44
CA LYS A 312 18.80 -18.37 1.17
C LYS A 312 17.80 -17.50 0.42
N LEU A 313 16.64 -18.06 0.13
CA LEU A 313 15.52 -17.38 -0.51
C LEU A 313 14.51 -16.92 0.53
N TYR A 314 13.85 -15.80 0.26
CA TYR A 314 12.82 -15.21 1.10
C TYR A 314 11.64 -14.80 0.23
N ALA A 315 10.43 -14.92 0.79
CA ALA A 315 9.21 -14.40 0.21
C ALA A 315 8.72 -13.19 1.01
N SER A 316 8.20 -12.17 0.34
CA SER A 316 7.56 -11.02 1.00
C SER A 316 6.41 -10.52 0.14
N PHE A 317 5.37 -9.99 0.78
CA PHE A 317 4.30 -9.33 0.04
C PHE A 317 4.80 -8.03 -0.63
N SER A 318 5.83 -7.37 -0.09
CA SER A 318 6.35 -6.08 -0.57
C SER A 318 7.86 -6.07 -0.77
N THR A 319 8.33 -5.41 -1.84
CA THR A 319 9.77 -5.18 -2.08
C THR A 319 10.39 -4.25 -1.04
N LYS A 320 9.59 -3.40 -0.39
CA LYS A 320 10.06 -2.47 0.66
C LYS A 320 10.67 -3.22 1.84
N ASN A 321 10.19 -4.41 2.14
CA ASN A 321 10.62 -5.19 3.29
C ASN A 321 11.95 -5.93 3.04
N LEU A 322 12.41 -5.97 1.79
CA LEU A 322 13.56 -6.77 1.36
C LEU A 322 14.90 -6.01 1.36
N SER A 323 14.91 -4.67 1.43
CA SER A 323 16.17 -3.87 1.40
C SER A 323 16.33 -3.03 2.68
N LYS A 324 17.48 -3.05 3.37
CA LYS A 324 17.73 -2.20 4.55
C LYS A 324 19.21 -1.93 4.78
N LYS A 325 19.60 -0.80 5.36
CA LYS A 325 20.96 -0.63 5.90
C LYS A 325 21.06 -1.43 7.20
N LEU A 326 22.19 -2.09 7.45
CA LEU A 326 22.44 -2.97 8.60
C LEU A 326 22.82 -2.22 9.88
N ALA A 327 23.29 -0.97 9.75
CA ALA A 327 23.92 -0.24 10.85
C ALA A 327 23.23 1.08 11.22
N ASP A 328 22.03 1.39 10.71
CA ASP A 328 21.32 2.62 11.06
C ASP A 328 19.86 2.35 11.43
N ASP A 329 19.61 2.30 12.74
CA ASP A 329 18.56 3.14 13.32
C ASP A 329 19.13 4.58 13.37
N THR A 330 19.37 5.22 12.21
CA THR A 330 19.56 6.67 12.19
C THR A 330 18.37 7.29 12.93
N GLU A 331 18.57 8.43 13.59
CA GLU A 331 17.45 9.25 14.05
C GLU A 331 16.51 9.47 12.86
N GLN A 332 15.46 8.66 12.76
CA GLN A 332 14.47 8.81 11.72
C GLN A 332 13.98 10.24 11.81
N ILE A 333 13.89 10.93 10.67
CA ILE A 333 13.30 12.26 10.67
C ILE A 333 11.84 12.05 11.05
N LYS A 334 11.49 12.42 12.28
CA LYS A 334 10.12 12.38 12.77
C LYS A 334 9.35 13.52 12.12
N LEU A 335 8.35 13.14 11.33
CA LEU A 335 7.45 14.03 10.62
C LEU A 335 6.08 13.92 11.28
N GLY A 336 5.67 14.95 12.02
CA GLY A 336 4.32 15.03 12.56
C GLY A 336 3.33 15.38 11.46
N ILE A 337 2.18 14.70 11.42
CA ILE A 337 1.04 15.07 10.56
C ILE A 337 -0.15 15.41 11.46
N ASN A 338 -0.66 16.63 11.35
CA ASN A 338 -1.86 17.08 12.05
C ASN A 338 -2.89 17.62 11.04
N SER A 339 -3.77 16.75 10.57
CA SER A 339 -4.79 17.05 9.56
C SER A 339 -6.02 16.17 9.67
N GLY A 340 -7.20 16.80 9.73
CA GLY A 340 -8.48 16.12 9.52
C GLY A 340 -8.85 15.91 8.04
N SER A 341 -8.06 16.47 7.10
CA SER A 341 -8.39 16.45 5.67
C SER A 341 -7.88 15.19 4.96
N VAL A 342 -8.75 14.60 4.15
CA VAL A 342 -8.47 13.45 3.26
C VAL A 342 -7.38 13.78 2.23
N SER A 343 -7.24 15.06 1.86
CA SER A 343 -6.24 15.54 0.89
C SER A 343 -4.78 15.27 1.32
N ILE A 344 -4.52 15.16 2.63
CA ILE A 344 -3.18 14.90 3.18
C ILE A 344 -2.82 13.40 3.18
N GLN A 345 -3.80 12.49 3.07
CA GLN A 345 -3.49 11.06 3.03
C GLN A 345 -2.67 10.66 1.80
N GLY A 346 -2.89 11.30 0.65
CA GLY A 346 -2.07 11.06 -0.55
C GLY A 346 -0.59 11.40 -0.31
N PHE A 347 -0.32 12.45 0.47
CA PHE A 347 1.03 12.82 0.89
C PHE A 347 1.59 11.83 1.93
N GLU A 348 0.79 11.45 2.93
CA GLU A 348 1.14 10.46 3.95
C GLU A 348 1.55 9.12 3.33
N VAL A 349 0.80 8.61 2.34
CA VAL A 349 1.13 7.40 1.57
C VAL A 349 2.52 7.50 0.95
N GLY A 350 2.86 8.68 0.42
CA GLY A 350 4.17 8.96 -0.16
C GLY A 350 5.30 8.91 0.88
N MET A 351 5.07 9.44 2.08
CA MET A 351 6.09 9.57 3.14
C MET A 351 6.28 8.29 3.96
N VAL A 352 5.20 7.58 4.32
CA VAL A 352 5.27 6.30 5.07
C VAL A 352 6.06 5.24 4.30
N GLY A 353 6.15 5.38 2.98
CA GLY A 353 6.97 4.51 2.15
C GLY A 353 8.48 4.73 2.25
N LEU A 354 8.95 5.77 2.94
CA LEU A 354 10.35 6.20 2.95
C LEU A 354 11.05 5.74 4.24
N LYS A 355 12.09 4.88 4.12
CA LYS A 355 12.70 4.20 5.28
C LYS A 355 13.37 5.13 6.32
N GLY A 356 13.74 6.35 5.93
CA GLY A 356 14.38 7.35 6.80
C GLY A 356 13.43 8.34 7.46
N ILE A 357 12.11 8.20 7.24
CA ILE A 357 11.08 9.09 7.81
C ILE A 357 10.21 8.27 8.74
N SER A 358 10.04 8.76 9.96
CA SER A 358 9.03 8.28 10.89
C SER A 358 7.84 9.21 10.82
N VAL A 359 6.75 8.78 10.20
CA VAL A 359 5.53 9.61 10.18
C VAL A 359 4.79 9.38 11.49
N VAL A 360 4.49 10.44 12.23
CA VAL A 360 3.73 10.38 13.48
C VAL A 360 2.40 11.10 13.29
N ASP A 361 1.29 10.39 13.51
CA ASP A 361 -0.04 10.95 13.28
C ASP A 361 -0.58 11.64 14.53
N LEU A 362 -0.67 12.96 14.47
CA LEU A 362 -1.21 13.83 15.51
C LEU A 362 -2.71 14.10 15.34
N SER A 363 -3.30 13.68 14.22
CA SER A 363 -4.68 14.00 13.84
C SER A 363 -5.69 13.06 14.50
N PHE A 364 -5.29 11.80 14.74
CA PHE A 364 -6.13 10.75 15.30
C PHE A 364 -5.98 10.56 16.81
N THR A 365 -5.28 11.47 17.51
CA THR A 365 -4.97 11.35 18.94
C THR A 365 -6.22 11.10 19.79
N LYS A 366 -7.35 11.77 19.52
CA LYS A 366 -8.61 11.52 20.25
C LYS A 366 -9.15 10.10 20.08
N THR A 367 -9.10 9.55 18.87
CA THR A 367 -9.54 8.17 18.58
C THR A 367 -8.58 7.17 19.21
N ILE A 368 -7.27 7.41 19.12
CA ILE A 368 -6.22 6.59 19.73
C ILE A 368 -6.33 6.60 21.27
N ASN A 369 -6.66 7.74 21.86
CA ASN A 369 -6.88 7.85 23.30
C ASN A 369 -8.10 7.07 23.76
N ARG A 370 -9.20 7.07 22.97
CA ARG A 370 -10.35 6.20 23.26
C ARG A 370 -9.97 4.72 23.26
N PHE A 371 -9.09 4.27 22.36
CA PHE A 371 -8.55 2.92 22.43
C PHE A 371 -7.85 2.70 23.77
N ARG A 372 -6.89 3.57 24.13
CA ARG A 372 -6.14 3.49 25.40
C ARG A 372 -7.04 3.50 26.64
N GLU A 373 -8.10 4.30 26.66
CA GLU A 373 -9.08 4.38 27.76
C GLU A 373 -9.84 3.06 28.00
N HIS A 374 -10.12 2.31 26.93
CA HIS A 374 -10.75 0.98 27.03
C HIS A 374 -9.76 -0.12 27.46
N TYR A 375 -8.44 0.09 27.36
CA TYR A 375 -7.39 -0.88 27.69
C TYR A 375 -6.76 -0.65 29.07
N LYS A 376 -7.52 -0.87 30.15
CA LYS A 376 -7.06 -0.77 31.55
C LYS A 376 -5.79 -1.57 31.88
N GLN A 377 -4.63 -1.09 31.49
CA GLN A 377 -3.33 -1.30 32.14
C GLN A 377 -2.54 0.01 32.02
N GLU A 378 -2.09 0.47 33.19
CA GLU A 378 -1.55 1.79 33.47
C GLU A 378 -0.33 2.15 32.61
N VAL A 379 -0.15 3.47 32.44
CA VAL A 379 0.99 4.18 31.82
C VAL A 379 1.00 4.25 30.29
N PHE A 380 -0.04 4.84 29.70
CA PHE A 380 0.13 5.52 28.41
C PHE A 380 0.14 7.03 28.63
N ILE A 381 1.16 7.66 28.05
CA ILE A 381 1.64 9.03 28.26
C ILE A 381 0.50 10.06 28.23
N ASP A 382 0.51 10.95 29.23
CA ASP A 382 -0.39 12.11 29.38
C ASP A 382 -0.50 12.96 28.11
N ASP A 383 -1.74 13.45 27.92
CA ASP A 383 -2.32 14.01 26.70
C ASP A 383 -1.84 15.41 26.32
N ASP A 384 -0.65 15.50 25.72
CA ASP A 384 -0.39 16.54 24.71
C ASP A 384 0.73 16.07 23.75
N PHE A 385 0.33 15.35 22.69
CA PHE A 385 1.20 15.04 21.56
C PHE A 385 1.42 16.31 20.72
N ALA A 386 2.12 17.30 21.27
CA ALA A 386 2.68 18.40 20.51
C ALA A 386 3.83 17.87 19.65
N ALA A 387 3.97 18.33 18.40
CA ALA A 387 5.06 17.90 17.51
C ALA A 387 6.45 17.94 18.19
N LYS A 388 6.66 18.91 19.09
CA LYS A 388 7.88 19.05 19.89
C LYS A 388 8.06 17.98 20.96
N SER A 389 7.01 17.50 21.63
CA SER A 389 7.11 16.51 22.73
C SER A 389 7.48 15.11 22.24
N ILE A 390 7.14 14.77 20.99
CA ILE A 390 7.54 13.53 20.34
C ILE A 390 8.88 13.61 19.60
N GLY A 391 9.53 14.77 19.60
CA GLY A 391 10.77 15.02 18.87
C GLY A 391 10.59 15.09 17.35
N ALA A 392 9.42 15.52 16.85
CA ALA A 392 9.24 15.78 15.43
C ALA A 392 10.11 16.96 15.00
N ARG A 393 10.88 16.79 13.92
CA ARG A 393 11.71 17.84 13.34
C ARG A 393 10.87 18.75 12.43
N TYR A 394 9.95 18.15 11.70
CA TYR A 394 9.04 18.84 10.80
C TYR A 394 7.59 18.50 11.14
N LEU A 395 6.69 19.46 10.90
CA LEU A 395 5.26 19.32 11.10
C LEU A 395 4.54 19.68 9.81
N ILE A 396 3.63 18.80 9.40
CA ILE A 396 2.66 19.08 8.35
C ILE A 396 1.32 19.36 8.99
N GLN A 397 0.81 20.54 8.71
CA GLN A 397 -0.49 20.98 9.19
C GLN A 397 -1.33 21.42 8.01
N GLY A 398 -2.56 20.93 7.91
CA GLY A 398 -3.44 21.38 6.85
C GLY A 398 -4.92 21.21 7.14
N ASP A 399 -5.70 21.93 6.34
CA ASP A 399 -7.14 21.88 6.26
C ASP A 399 -7.56 21.67 4.79
N ASP A 400 -8.85 21.83 4.48
CA ASP A 400 -9.37 21.63 3.13
C ASP A 400 -8.91 22.69 2.12
N LYS A 401 -8.23 23.76 2.57
CA LYS A 401 -7.79 24.90 1.75
C LYS A 401 -6.28 24.98 1.62
N ALA A 402 -5.52 24.59 2.65
CA ALA A 402 -4.08 24.70 2.63
C ALA A 402 -3.36 23.61 3.41
N VAL A 403 -2.14 23.28 2.95
CA VAL A 403 -1.20 22.39 3.62
C VAL A 403 0.12 23.13 3.83
N ASN A 404 0.60 23.17 5.06
CA ASN A 404 1.82 23.85 5.48
C ASN A 404 2.86 22.82 5.96
N LEU A 405 4.12 23.01 5.59
CA LEU A 405 5.28 22.32 6.14
C LEU A 405 6.08 23.30 7.00
N LEU A 406 6.23 22.96 8.27
CA LEU A 406 6.85 23.78 9.29
C LEU A 406 8.07 23.07 9.88
N GLU A 407 9.14 23.81 10.18
CA GLU A 407 10.19 23.35 11.09
C GLU A 407 9.70 23.50 12.54
N VAL A 408 9.69 22.42 13.32
CA VAL A 408 9.08 22.41 14.66
C VAL A 408 9.87 23.24 15.66
N GLU A 409 11.19 23.25 15.57
CA GLU A 409 12.06 23.95 16.53
C GLU A 409 11.91 25.47 16.42
N THR A 410 11.85 25.98 15.18
CA THR A 410 11.86 27.42 14.89
C THR A 410 10.47 27.98 14.57
N GLY A 411 9.50 27.11 14.25
CA GLY A 411 8.19 27.51 13.72
C GLY A 411 8.25 28.05 12.29
N THR A 412 9.39 27.94 11.60
CA THR A 412 9.60 28.50 10.27
C THR A 412 8.75 27.75 9.25
N LEU A 413 7.99 28.50 8.44
CA LEU A 413 7.31 27.96 7.26
C LEU A 413 8.34 27.62 6.19
N ILE A 414 8.48 26.33 5.91
CA ILE A 414 9.37 25.81 4.86
C ILE A 414 8.66 25.85 3.51
N GLY A 415 7.37 25.51 3.50
CA GLY A 415 6.53 25.50 2.30
C GLY A 415 5.05 25.54 2.65
N SER A 416 4.24 26.12 1.76
CA SER A 416 2.78 26.21 1.88
C SER A 416 2.16 25.89 0.53
N TYR A 417 1.06 25.15 0.56
CA TYR A 417 0.33 24.69 -0.61
C TYR A 417 -1.15 25.02 -0.46
N ASN A 418 -1.77 25.55 -1.51
CA ASN A 418 -3.23 25.70 -1.60
C ASN A 418 -3.81 24.47 -2.30
N THR A 419 -4.82 23.83 -1.70
CA THR A 419 -5.43 22.58 -2.19
C THR A 419 -5.97 22.66 -3.63
N ASP A 420 -6.26 23.86 -4.12
CA ASP A 420 -6.72 24.12 -5.50
C ASP A 420 -5.60 24.04 -6.57
N GLU A 421 -4.31 24.13 -6.19
CA GLU A 421 -3.19 24.29 -7.14
C GLU A 421 -2.50 22.96 -7.55
N GLY A 422 -2.89 21.84 -6.96
CA GLY A 422 -2.29 20.51 -7.15
C GLY A 422 -0.99 20.27 -6.35
N LEU A 423 -0.90 19.14 -5.64
CA LEU A 423 0.18 18.75 -4.68
C LEU A 423 1.63 18.70 -5.22
N LYS A 424 1.85 18.97 -6.51
CA LYS A 424 3.13 18.74 -7.20
C LYS A 424 4.27 19.61 -6.66
N GLY A 425 4.05 20.92 -6.50
CA GLY A 425 5.09 21.87 -6.06
C GLY A 425 5.58 21.61 -4.64
N PHE A 426 4.66 21.25 -3.75
CA PHE A 426 4.94 20.90 -2.36
C PHE A 426 5.79 19.63 -2.24
N MET A 427 5.49 18.60 -3.05
CA MET A 427 6.28 17.37 -3.10
C MET A 427 7.71 17.61 -3.58
N ASP A 428 7.92 18.49 -4.57
CA ASP A 428 9.25 18.82 -5.08
C ASP A 428 10.12 19.49 -4.01
N GLU A 429 9.54 20.37 -3.19
CA GLU A 429 10.23 21.03 -2.07
C GLU A 429 10.56 20.04 -0.94
N ALA A 430 9.59 19.22 -0.52
CA ALA A 430 9.81 18.20 0.51
C ALA A 430 10.88 17.18 0.08
N MET A 431 10.81 16.67 -1.15
CA MET A 431 11.79 15.73 -1.69
C MET A 431 13.17 16.37 -1.93
N GLY A 432 13.23 17.68 -2.19
CA GLY A 432 14.47 18.44 -2.27
C GLY A 432 15.29 18.42 -0.97
N LEU A 433 14.63 18.29 0.18
CA LEU A 433 15.30 18.09 1.47
C LEU A 433 15.87 16.67 1.58
N PHE A 434 15.14 15.67 1.12
CA PHE A 434 15.49 14.24 1.22
C PHE A 434 16.56 13.78 0.22
N ASN A 435 16.59 14.33 -1.00
CA ASN A 435 17.57 13.95 -2.04
C ASN A 435 19.03 14.30 -1.69
N LYS A 436 19.27 15.10 -0.64
CA LYS A 436 20.63 15.44 -0.18
C LYS A 436 21.37 14.24 0.43
N GLU A 437 20.65 13.21 0.85
CA GLU A 437 21.19 12.04 1.55
C GLU A 437 21.46 10.84 0.61
N ILE A 438 21.43 11.04 -0.71
CA ILE A 438 21.69 9.97 -1.69
C ILE A 438 23.19 9.71 -1.79
N GLU A 439 23.58 8.43 -1.69
CA GLU A 439 24.96 7.97 -1.73
C GLU A 439 25.21 7.03 -2.92
N VAL A 440 26.43 7.08 -3.48
CA VAL A 440 26.89 6.06 -4.41
C VAL A 440 27.42 4.87 -3.62
N VAL A 441 26.77 3.71 -3.76
CA VAL A 441 27.20 2.47 -3.09
C VAL A 441 28.41 1.86 -3.80
N ASN A 442 28.30 1.69 -5.13
CA ASN A 442 29.38 1.22 -5.99
C ASN A 442 29.06 1.43 -7.49
N ILE A 443 30.08 1.23 -8.33
CA ILE A 443 29.92 1.09 -9.79
C ILE A 443 29.64 -0.39 -10.07
N THR A 444 28.48 -0.71 -10.64
CA THR A 444 28.09 -2.11 -10.93
C THR A 444 28.47 -2.55 -12.34
N LYS A 445 28.73 -1.60 -13.24
CA LYS A 445 29.24 -1.88 -14.58
C LYS A 445 30.21 -0.80 -15.03
N GLU A 446 31.46 -1.20 -15.25
CA GLU A 446 32.53 -0.35 -15.75
C GLU A 446 32.98 -0.82 -17.14
N LYS A 447 33.32 0.13 -18.02
CA LYS A 447 34.03 -0.16 -19.27
C LYS A 447 35.02 0.95 -19.61
N ASN A 448 36.31 0.64 -19.62
CA ASN A 448 37.39 1.57 -19.98
C ASN A 448 37.37 2.88 -19.16
N GLY A 449 37.27 2.79 -17.82
CA GLY A 449 37.21 3.99 -16.97
C GLY A 449 35.91 4.79 -17.11
N LYS A 450 34.84 4.15 -17.57
CA LYS A 450 33.49 4.75 -17.66
C LYS A 450 32.52 3.98 -16.79
N ALA A 451 31.82 4.70 -15.92
CA ALA A 451 30.75 4.16 -15.10
C ALA A 451 29.47 4.04 -15.95
N GLN A 452 29.18 2.85 -16.50
CA GLN A 452 27.96 2.61 -17.28
C GLN A 452 26.74 2.42 -16.38
N LYS A 453 26.96 1.79 -15.21
CA LYS A 453 25.93 1.58 -14.20
C LYS A 453 26.49 1.81 -12.81
N ILE A 454 25.70 2.48 -11.99
CA ILE A 454 26.01 2.76 -10.59
C ILE A 454 24.87 2.24 -9.72
N ARG A 455 25.20 1.81 -8.52
CA ARG A 455 24.20 1.51 -7.50
C ARG A 455 24.16 2.67 -6.53
N LEU A 456 22.97 3.21 -6.32
CA LEU A 456 22.73 4.29 -5.39
C LEU A 456 22.00 3.76 -4.17
N TYR A 457 22.25 4.38 -3.03
CA TYR A 457 21.47 4.24 -1.81
C TYR A 457 20.74 5.56 -1.56
N SER A 458 19.47 5.44 -1.17
CA SER A 458 18.70 6.53 -0.61
C SER A 458 18.14 6.05 0.73
N PRO A 459 18.39 6.75 1.84
CA PRO A 459 17.75 6.42 3.12
C PRO A 459 16.23 6.54 3.05
N PHE A 460 15.73 7.34 2.12
CA PHE A 460 14.30 7.49 1.84
C PHE A 460 13.81 6.48 0.79
N GLY A 461 14.71 5.83 0.06
CA GLY A 461 14.41 4.94 -1.05
C GLY A 461 14.04 5.66 -2.35
N PHE A 462 14.01 4.87 -3.41
CA PHE A 462 13.62 5.29 -4.75
C PHE A 462 12.14 4.92 -4.98
N GLN A 463 11.47 5.66 -5.84
CA GLN A 463 10.08 5.48 -6.29
C GLN A 463 10.15 5.52 -7.81
N GLY A 464 9.97 4.40 -8.52
CA GLY A 464 10.43 4.22 -9.91
C GLY A 464 10.30 5.39 -10.91
N ASP A 465 11.08 5.32 -11.98
CA ASP A 465 11.27 6.38 -13.00
C ASP A 465 12.09 7.58 -12.49
N TYR A 466 13.08 7.35 -11.63
CA TYR A 466 14.00 8.43 -11.24
C TYR A 466 14.92 8.81 -12.40
N TYR A 467 15.03 10.10 -12.64
CA TYR A 467 16.08 10.70 -13.46
C TYR A 467 16.81 11.73 -12.61
N PHE A 468 18.11 11.52 -12.40
CA PHE A 468 18.96 12.41 -11.64
C PHE A 468 19.92 13.17 -12.55
N LYS A 469 20.02 14.47 -12.30
CA LYS A 469 21.23 15.23 -12.60
C LYS A 469 22.17 15.12 -11.40
N ILE A 470 23.41 14.75 -11.66
CA ILE A 470 24.46 14.57 -10.65
C ILE A 470 25.39 15.77 -10.73
N TYR A 471 25.56 16.42 -9.58
CA TYR A 471 26.44 17.57 -9.41
C TYR A 471 27.60 17.22 -8.49
N GLU A 472 28.80 17.66 -8.86
CA GLU A 472 29.91 17.75 -7.91
C GLU A 472 29.80 19.06 -7.10
N LEU A 473 30.03 18.97 -5.79
CA LEU A 473 30.14 20.13 -4.91
C LEU A 473 31.60 20.55 -4.77
N VAL A 474 31.96 21.66 -5.40
CA VAL A 474 33.33 22.21 -5.41
C VAL A 474 33.41 23.41 -4.48
N PRO A 475 34.26 23.39 -3.43
CA PRO A 475 34.55 24.56 -2.60
C PRO A 475 35.31 25.62 -3.41
N GLU A 476 34.87 26.87 -3.34
CA GLU A 476 35.48 28.00 -4.03
C GLU A 476 35.55 29.22 -3.09
N ASN A 477 36.70 29.90 -3.06
CA ASN A 477 36.86 31.09 -2.24
C ASN A 477 36.47 32.34 -3.03
N VAL A 478 35.36 32.97 -2.65
CA VAL A 478 34.83 34.18 -3.30
C VAL A 478 34.73 35.30 -2.26
N GLY A 479 35.54 36.35 -2.41
CA GLY A 479 35.53 37.50 -1.50
C GLY A 479 35.89 37.15 -0.06
N GLY A 480 36.85 36.24 0.15
CA GLY A 480 37.30 35.80 1.49
C GLY A 480 36.36 34.83 2.20
N LYS A 481 35.27 34.41 1.57
CA LYS A 481 34.35 33.38 2.09
C LYS A 481 34.39 32.15 1.21
N THR A 482 34.45 30.98 1.82
CA THR A 482 34.28 29.70 1.11
C THR A 482 32.81 29.54 0.74
N LYS A 483 32.52 29.44 -0.55
CA LYS A 483 31.21 29.12 -1.12
C LYS A 483 31.28 27.75 -1.80
N ILE A 484 30.16 27.05 -1.88
CA ILE A 484 30.06 25.78 -2.62
C ILE A 484 29.44 26.05 -3.98
N ARG A 485 30.17 25.71 -5.05
CA ARG A 485 29.67 25.71 -6.42
C ARG A 485 29.23 24.30 -6.80
N SER A 486 28.05 24.17 -7.39
CA SER A 486 27.56 22.89 -7.93
C SER A 486 27.86 22.81 -9.42
N VAL A 487 28.57 21.78 -9.85
CA VAL A 487 28.94 21.54 -11.27
C VAL A 487 28.27 20.26 -11.74
N GLU A 488 27.43 20.34 -12.78
CA GLU A 488 26.79 19.14 -13.34
C GLU A 488 27.85 18.26 -14.02
N ILE A 489 27.97 17.02 -13.57
CA ILE A 489 28.99 16.09 -14.09
C ILE A 489 28.38 14.88 -14.81
N ALA A 490 27.14 14.49 -14.48
CA ALA A 490 26.51 13.33 -15.07
C ALA A 490 24.98 13.34 -14.97
N GLU A 491 24.36 12.42 -15.72
CA GLU A 491 22.93 12.13 -15.66
C GLU A 491 22.73 10.62 -15.55
N CYS A 492 21.79 10.18 -14.71
CA CYS A 492 21.45 8.77 -14.58
C CYS A 492 19.94 8.55 -14.43
N SER A 493 19.47 7.36 -14.80
CA SER A 493 18.07 6.98 -14.72
C SER A 493 17.87 5.55 -14.24
N ASP A 494 16.82 5.33 -13.46
CA ASP A 494 16.33 4.02 -13.06
C ASP A 494 14.83 3.91 -13.37
N TYR A 495 14.46 2.80 -14.02
CA TYR A 495 13.09 2.43 -14.35
C TYR A 495 12.53 1.35 -13.39
N GLY A 496 13.22 1.13 -12.26
CA GLY A 496 13.00 0.05 -11.29
C GLY A 496 12.16 0.42 -10.06
N VAL A 497 11.85 -0.60 -9.26
CA VAL A 497 10.82 -0.65 -8.20
C VAL A 497 11.24 0.09 -6.91
N TYR A 498 10.27 0.37 -6.02
CA TYR A 498 10.50 0.98 -4.70
C TYR A 498 11.49 0.20 -3.82
N GLN A 499 12.72 0.70 -3.69
CA GLN A 499 13.81 0.09 -2.90
C GLN A 499 14.74 1.16 -2.33
N SER A 500 15.37 0.88 -1.19
CA SER A 500 16.39 1.78 -0.60
C SER A 500 17.71 1.78 -1.38
N VAL A 501 17.94 0.74 -2.17
CA VAL A 501 19.12 0.58 -3.02
C VAL A 501 18.63 0.25 -4.42
N SER A 502 19.06 0.98 -5.43
CA SER A 502 18.71 0.67 -6.82
C SER A 502 19.88 0.87 -7.77
N GLU A 503 19.83 0.19 -8.91
CA GLU A 503 20.82 0.28 -9.98
C GLU A 503 20.36 1.29 -11.03
N PHE A 504 21.18 2.30 -11.26
CA PHE A 504 20.95 3.37 -12.21
C PHE A 504 21.85 3.21 -13.43
N ASN A 505 21.27 3.40 -14.61
CA ASN A 505 22.04 3.53 -15.84
C ASN A 505 22.54 4.96 -15.96
N VAL A 506 23.83 5.13 -16.23
CA VAL A 506 24.41 6.46 -16.48
C VAL A 506 24.22 6.77 -17.96
N SER A 507 23.45 7.82 -18.26
CA SER A 507 23.11 8.21 -19.63
C SER A 507 24.06 9.26 -20.20
N LYS A 508 24.81 9.96 -19.34
CA LYS A 508 25.74 11.01 -19.73
C LYS A 508 26.80 11.24 -18.65
N GLY A 509 28.03 11.54 -19.07
CA GLY A 509 29.13 11.90 -18.17
C GLY A 509 29.74 10.71 -17.45
N GLU A 510 29.76 9.55 -18.10
CA GLU A 510 30.21 8.28 -17.52
C GLU A 510 31.68 8.29 -17.08
N ASP A 511 32.52 9.06 -17.78
CA ASP A 511 33.93 9.30 -17.46
C ASP A 511 34.08 10.30 -16.30
N LEU A 512 33.41 11.44 -16.37
CA LEU A 512 33.44 12.45 -15.30
C LEU A 512 32.92 11.91 -13.97
N LEU A 513 31.85 11.10 -14.02
CA LEU A 513 31.31 10.45 -12.83
C LEU A 513 32.26 9.37 -12.29
N TYR A 514 32.87 8.58 -13.17
CA TYR A 514 33.88 7.59 -12.77
C TYR A 514 35.02 8.28 -12.02
N ASP A 515 35.62 9.31 -12.62
CA ASP A 515 36.72 10.07 -12.02
C ASP A 515 36.32 10.73 -10.69
N ALA A 516 35.10 11.29 -10.62
CA ALA A 516 34.57 11.89 -9.40
C ALA A 516 34.39 10.87 -8.26
N ILE A 517 33.90 9.67 -8.57
CA ILE A 517 33.76 8.58 -7.58
C ILE A 517 35.14 8.09 -7.12
N GLN A 518 36.08 7.86 -8.04
CA GLN A 518 37.41 7.33 -7.71
C GLN A 518 38.21 8.26 -6.78
N ARG A 519 38.04 9.57 -6.93
CA ARG A 519 38.71 10.57 -6.05
C ARG A 519 37.92 10.92 -4.79
N GLY A 520 36.77 10.29 -4.55
CA GLY A 520 35.94 10.55 -3.37
C GLY A 520 35.31 11.94 -3.35
N ALA A 521 34.92 12.47 -4.53
CA ALA A 521 34.25 13.77 -4.61
C ALA A 521 32.89 13.76 -3.91
N THR A 522 32.50 14.88 -3.30
CA THR A 522 31.15 15.04 -2.74
C THR A 522 30.15 15.29 -3.86
N LEU A 523 29.17 14.40 -3.99
CA LEU A 523 28.15 14.47 -5.04
C LEU A 523 26.79 14.92 -4.47
N ARG A 524 25.99 15.57 -5.31
CA ARG A 524 24.60 15.94 -5.03
C ARG A 524 23.72 15.49 -6.18
N PHE A 525 22.60 14.86 -5.84
CA PHE A 525 21.63 14.33 -6.80
C PHE A 525 20.39 15.23 -6.83
N ARG A 526 19.91 15.56 -8.03
CA ARG A 526 18.68 16.35 -8.22
C ARG A 526 17.71 15.59 -9.13
N ASN A 527 16.58 15.17 -8.56
CA ASN A 527 15.52 14.48 -9.29
C ASN A 527 14.81 15.44 -10.26
N ARG A 528 14.42 14.93 -11.44
CA ARG A 528 13.66 15.66 -12.47
C ARG A 528 12.27 15.07 -12.76
N THR A 529 11.92 13.89 -12.21
CA THR A 529 10.81 13.07 -12.74
C THR A 529 9.49 13.12 -11.97
N PHE A 530 9.28 13.96 -10.95
CA PHE A 530 7.98 13.96 -10.24
C PHE A 530 6.84 14.44 -11.16
N SER A 531 6.22 13.50 -11.85
CA SER A 531 5.08 13.66 -12.76
C SER A 531 3.96 12.68 -12.46
N PHE A 532 4.21 11.65 -11.61
CA PHE A 532 3.27 10.57 -11.36
C PHE A 532 2.17 10.92 -10.35
N LEU A 533 2.49 11.64 -9.26
CA LEU A 533 1.45 12.10 -8.30
C LEU A 533 0.58 13.22 -8.88
N GLY A 534 1.09 14.00 -9.85
CA GLY A 534 0.31 15.06 -10.50
C GLY A 534 -0.73 14.58 -11.52
N GLN A 535 -0.71 13.30 -11.91
CA GLN A 535 -1.69 12.73 -12.84
C GLN A 535 -2.81 11.94 -12.16
N GLN A 536 -2.61 11.44 -10.94
CA GLN A 536 -3.67 10.73 -10.19
C GLN A 536 -4.64 11.68 -9.46
N TYR A 537 -4.31 12.97 -9.35
CA TYR A 537 -5.12 13.97 -8.64
C TYR A 537 -5.46 15.17 -9.53
N LYS A 538 -5.78 14.93 -10.81
CA LYS A 538 -6.44 15.90 -11.69
C LYS A 538 -7.92 15.62 -11.81
#